data_AF-X1V3E5-F1
#
_entry.id   AF-X1V3E5-F1
#
_cell.length_a   1.000
_cell.length_b   1.000
_cell.length_c   1.000
_cell.angle_alpha   90.00
_cell.angle_beta   90.00
_cell.angle_gamma   90.00
#
_symmetry.space_group_name_H-M   'P 1'
#
loop_
_entity.id
_entity.type
_entity.pdbx_description
1 polymer ?
#
loop_
_entity_poly.entity_id
_entity_poly.type
_entity_poly.pdbx_seq_one_letter_code
_entity_poly.pdbx_strand_id
1 'polypeptide(L)'
;KGCHLFYCHIHNFDYVNHAHLSGVDPTSPGYDPDAAEEHWDVYRRCYMQADRMIATIMNGLDDNSCILVASDHAAAPDRRAINMRKFLYEKGFLALKDPAKGLDRDETPNENIDWTKTKAYMKSGRGYDIFVNAPEGSSEYINIQNDLIRVLRTWVDEDANMCPVAIALRKKDAPLLGFWGEQCGDVVFVNEDGYAH
;
A
#
# COMPACT_ATOMS: atom_id res chain seq x y z
N LYS A 1 33.20 1.76 -18.95
CA LYS A 1 34.52 1.70 -18.26
C LYS A 1 34.87 3.11 -17.80
N GLY A 2 35.45 3.26 -16.59
CA GLY A 2 35.69 4.57 -15.96
C GLY A 2 34.53 5.13 -15.13
N CYS A 3 33.55 4.28 -14.79
CA CYS A 3 32.42 4.63 -13.92
C CYS A 3 32.75 4.17 -12.49
N HIS A 4 32.59 5.04 -11.50
CA HIS A 4 32.81 4.70 -10.09
C HIS A 4 31.54 4.14 -9.41
N LEU A 5 30.36 4.48 -9.92
CA LEU A 5 29.07 3.98 -9.45
C LEU A 5 28.06 3.94 -10.60
N PHE A 6 27.52 2.77 -10.87
CA PHE A 6 26.40 2.57 -11.77
C PHE A 6 25.20 2.07 -10.96
N TYR A 7 24.06 2.73 -11.12
CA TYR A 7 22.80 2.34 -10.50
C TYR A 7 21.71 2.33 -11.56
N CYS A 8 20.89 1.29 -11.56
CA CYS A 8 19.70 1.19 -12.40
C CYS A 8 18.57 0.54 -11.60
N HIS A 9 17.35 1.02 -11.85
CA HIS A 9 16.12 0.42 -11.34
C HIS A 9 15.27 -0.04 -12.53
N ILE A 10 14.82 -1.30 -12.49
CA ILE A 10 13.98 -1.92 -13.52
C ILE A 10 12.57 -2.13 -12.96
N HIS A 11 11.60 -1.36 -13.43
CA HIS A 11 10.19 -1.48 -13.03
C HIS A 11 9.43 -2.64 -13.71
N ASN A 12 10.05 -3.36 -14.64
CA ASN A 12 9.36 -4.37 -15.45
C ASN A 12 8.71 -5.49 -14.60
N PHE A 13 9.34 -5.88 -13.49
CA PHE A 13 8.81 -6.89 -12.59
C PHE A 13 7.52 -6.44 -11.92
N ASP A 14 7.46 -5.18 -11.51
CA ASP A 14 6.28 -4.59 -10.90
C ASP A 14 5.10 -4.53 -11.88
N TYR A 15 5.35 -4.12 -13.14
CA TYR A 15 4.33 -4.18 -14.18
C TYR A 15 3.83 -5.60 -14.45
N VAL A 16 4.74 -6.59 -14.48
CA VAL A 16 4.35 -8.00 -14.65
C VAL A 16 3.52 -8.46 -13.45
N ASN A 17 3.87 -8.06 -12.22
CA ASN A 17 3.06 -8.36 -11.04
C ASN A 17 1.65 -7.77 -11.15
N HIS A 18 1.53 -6.47 -11.46
CA HIS A 18 0.23 -5.82 -11.60
C HIS A 18 -0.66 -6.47 -12.68
N ALA A 19 -0.08 -6.99 -13.76
CA ALA A 19 -0.84 -7.56 -14.87
C ALA A 19 -1.08 -9.07 -14.75
N HIS A 20 -0.17 -9.83 -14.13
CA HIS A 20 -0.15 -11.29 -14.22
C HIS A 20 -0.14 -12.02 -12.88
N LEU A 21 0.07 -11.35 -11.74
CA LEU A 21 0.16 -12.03 -10.44
C LEU A 21 -1.09 -12.85 -10.11
N SER A 22 -2.27 -12.31 -10.42
CA SER A 22 -3.54 -13.00 -10.20
C SER A 22 -3.68 -14.30 -10.99
N GLY A 23 -2.97 -14.43 -12.12
CA GLY A 23 -2.97 -15.61 -12.96
C GLY A 23 -1.95 -16.69 -12.56
N VAL A 24 -1.03 -16.39 -11.64
CA VAL A 24 0.00 -17.35 -11.19
C VAL A 24 -0.16 -17.80 -9.75
N ASP A 25 -0.90 -17.06 -8.92
CA ASP A 25 -1.15 -17.39 -7.52
C ASP A 25 -2.54 -18.01 -7.33
N PRO A 26 -2.65 -19.31 -6.97
CA PRO A 26 -3.93 -20.00 -6.77
C PRO A 26 -4.83 -19.43 -5.67
N THR A 27 -4.29 -18.57 -4.79
CA THR A 27 -5.07 -17.89 -3.74
C THR A 27 -5.75 -16.62 -4.25
N SER A 28 -5.45 -16.19 -5.48
CA SER A 28 -6.06 -15.02 -6.10
C SER A 28 -7.50 -15.30 -6.53
N PRO A 29 -8.46 -14.39 -6.29
CA PRO A 29 -9.85 -14.55 -6.74
C PRO A 29 -10.00 -14.68 -8.26
N GLY A 30 -9.07 -14.10 -9.01
CA GLY A 30 -9.02 -14.14 -10.48
C GLY A 30 -8.19 -15.28 -11.06
N TYR A 31 -7.75 -16.24 -10.26
CA TYR A 31 -6.91 -17.34 -10.74
C TYR A 31 -7.68 -18.31 -11.63
N ASP A 32 -7.13 -18.58 -12.81
CA ASP A 32 -7.59 -19.60 -13.73
C ASP A 32 -6.45 -20.62 -13.99
N PRO A 33 -6.58 -21.88 -13.54
CA PRO A 33 -5.54 -22.89 -13.74
C PRO A 33 -5.27 -23.20 -15.22
N ASP A 34 -6.26 -23.03 -16.10
CA ASP A 34 -6.11 -23.32 -17.53
C ASP A 34 -5.28 -22.22 -18.24
N ALA A 35 -5.31 -20.99 -17.71
CA ALA A 35 -4.51 -19.87 -18.21
C ALA A 35 -3.14 -19.72 -17.50
N ALA A 36 -2.93 -20.39 -16.37
CA ALA A 36 -1.80 -20.14 -15.47
C ALA A 36 -0.43 -20.26 -16.15
N GLU A 37 -0.27 -21.21 -17.08
CA GLU A 37 1.01 -21.41 -17.79
C GLU A 37 1.35 -20.23 -18.73
N GLU A 38 0.35 -19.57 -19.31
CA GLU A 38 0.56 -18.36 -20.13
C GLU A 38 1.07 -17.20 -19.27
N HIS A 39 0.52 -17.04 -18.07
CA HIS A 39 1.01 -16.04 -17.11
C HIS A 39 2.42 -16.37 -16.62
N TRP A 40 2.69 -17.64 -16.29
CA TRP A 40 4.04 -18.08 -15.88
C TRP A 40 5.07 -17.87 -16.99
N ASP A 41 4.72 -18.07 -18.27
CA ASP A 41 5.62 -17.78 -19.39
C ASP A 41 6.03 -16.29 -19.44
N VAL A 42 5.11 -15.36 -19.15
CA VAL A 42 5.43 -13.92 -19.07
C VAL A 42 6.45 -13.65 -17.95
N TYR A 43 6.25 -14.23 -16.76
CA TYR A 43 7.21 -14.14 -15.66
C TYR A 43 8.58 -14.69 -16.06
N ARG A 44 8.63 -15.90 -16.61
CA ARG A 44 9.89 -16.54 -17.04
C ARG A 44 10.64 -15.66 -18.04
N ARG A 45 9.93 -15.13 -19.06
CA ARG A 45 10.53 -14.20 -20.03
C ARG A 45 11.03 -12.92 -19.36
N CYS A 46 10.31 -12.34 -18.41
CA CYS A 46 10.75 -11.16 -17.66
C CYS A 46 12.08 -11.43 -16.92
N TYR A 47 12.18 -12.53 -16.17
CA TYR A 47 13.40 -12.90 -15.45
C TYR A 47 14.57 -13.22 -16.39
N MET A 48 14.33 -13.88 -17.53
CA MET A 48 15.37 -14.12 -18.54
C MET A 48 15.96 -12.83 -19.11
N GLN A 49 15.16 -11.77 -19.23
CA GLN A 49 15.66 -10.47 -19.70
C GLN A 49 16.53 -9.78 -18.65
N ALA A 50 16.16 -9.87 -17.37
CA ALA A 50 16.97 -9.36 -16.29
C ALA A 50 18.30 -10.12 -16.14
N ASP A 51 18.27 -11.45 -16.28
CA ASP A 51 19.48 -12.29 -16.30
C ASP A 51 20.48 -11.83 -17.38
N ARG A 52 20.00 -11.62 -18.61
CA ARG A 52 20.81 -11.08 -19.72
C ARG A 52 21.36 -9.69 -19.44
N MET A 53 20.56 -8.83 -18.81
CA MET A 53 20.99 -7.48 -18.45
C MET A 53 22.10 -7.54 -17.39
N ILE A 54 21.92 -8.35 -16.34
CA ILE A 54 22.93 -8.56 -15.29
C ILE A 54 24.22 -9.12 -15.90
N ALA A 55 24.13 -10.13 -16.77
CA ALA A 55 25.29 -10.67 -17.47
C ALA A 55 26.05 -9.60 -18.28
N THR A 56 25.32 -8.69 -18.93
CA THR A 56 25.91 -7.56 -19.67
C THR A 56 26.66 -6.61 -18.74
N ILE A 57 26.11 -6.30 -17.57
CA ILE A 57 26.77 -5.48 -16.55
C ILE A 57 28.02 -6.19 -16.04
N MET A 58 27.90 -7.48 -15.70
CA MET A 58 29.00 -8.31 -15.18
C MET A 58 30.20 -8.38 -16.15
N ASN A 59 29.96 -8.46 -17.46
CA ASN A 59 31.02 -8.44 -18.47
C ASN A 59 31.82 -7.13 -18.51
N GLY A 60 31.29 -6.05 -17.92
CA GLY A 60 31.96 -4.76 -17.81
C GLY A 60 32.75 -4.55 -16.52
N LEU A 61 32.65 -5.47 -15.56
CA LEU A 61 33.28 -5.39 -14.25
C LEU A 61 34.75 -5.82 -14.29
N ASP A 62 35.53 -5.35 -13.32
CA ASP A 62 36.89 -5.82 -13.05
C ASP A 62 36.97 -6.51 -11.67
N ASP A 63 38.14 -7.03 -11.32
CA ASP A 63 38.37 -7.75 -10.06
C ASP A 63 38.19 -6.88 -8.79
N ASN A 64 38.09 -5.55 -8.95
CA ASN A 64 37.88 -4.60 -7.86
C ASN A 64 36.43 -4.08 -7.80
N SER A 65 35.55 -4.62 -8.64
CA SER A 65 34.15 -4.21 -8.73
C SER A 65 33.26 -5.10 -7.84
N CYS A 66 32.16 -4.53 -7.34
CA CYS A 66 31.12 -5.26 -6.61
C CYS A 66 29.76 -5.02 -7.28
N ILE A 67 28.91 -6.04 -7.31
CA ILE A 67 27.53 -5.94 -7.77
C ILE A 67 26.58 -6.23 -6.60
N LEU A 68 25.59 -5.36 -6.43
CA LEU A 68 24.47 -5.55 -5.51
C LEU A 68 23.19 -5.64 -6.34
N VAL A 69 22.40 -6.68 -6.09
CA VAL A 69 21.05 -6.83 -6.65
C VAL A 69 20.09 -6.89 -5.48
N ALA A 70 19.10 -6.00 -5.48
CA ALA A 70 18.09 -5.91 -4.44
C ALA A 70 16.75 -5.56 -5.07
N SER A 71 15.66 -5.92 -4.37
CA SER A 71 14.31 -5.47 -4.66
C SER A 71 13.92 -4.40 -3.66
N ASP A 72 13.22 -3.37 -4.09
CA ASP A 72 12.63 -2.35 -3.22
C ASP A 72 11.40 -2.90 -2.48
N HIS A 73 10.64 -3.78 -3.12
CA HIS A 73 9.58 -4.57 -2.51
C HIS A 73 9.29 -5.88 -3.25
N ALA A 74 8.37 -6.68 -2.71
CA ALA A 74 7.79 -7.85 -3.36
C ALA A 74 6.34 -7.54 -3.79
N ALA A 75 5.61 -8.56 -4.25
CA ALA A 75 4.19 -8.48 -4.52
C ALA A 75 3.45 -9.68 -3.90
N ALA A 76 2.22 -9.46 -3.48
CA ALA A 76 1.31 -10.46 -2.96
C ALA A 76 -0.07 -10.28 -3.60
N PRO A 77 -0.89 -11.34 -3.74
CA PRO A 77 -2.20 -11.23 -4.37
C PRO A 77 -3.19 -10.49 -3.48
N ASP A 78 -3.94 -9.57 -4.08
CA ASP A 78 -5.08 -8.93 -3.44
C ASP A 78 -6.26 -9.90 -3.46
N ARG A 79 -6.70 -10.37 -2.29
CA ARG A 79 -7.82 -11.30 -2.17
C ARG A 79 -9.12 -10.59 -1.86
N ARG A 80 -9.04 -9.47 -1.15
CA ARG A 80 -10.17 -8.63 -0.76
C ARG A 80 -9.79 -7.16 -0.84
N ALA A 81 -10.69 -6.35 -1.37
CA ALA A 81 -10.56 -4.90 -1.37
C ALA A 81 -11.45 -4.29 -0.27
N ILE A 82 -10.89 -3.39 0.52
CA ILE A 82 -11.64 -2.54 1.44
C ILE A 82 -11.61 -1.09 0.93
N ASN A 83 -12.49 -0.27 1.48
CA ASN A 83 -12.50 1.17 1.21
C ASN A 83 -12.33 1.91 2.52
N MET A 84 -11.10 2.36 2.81
CA MET A 84 -10.77 3.01 4.07
C MET A 84 -11.47 4.37 4.20
N ARG A 85 -11.62 5.14 3.11
CA ARG A 85 -12.35 6.42 3.13
C ARG A 85 -13.84 6.23 3.42
N LYS A 86 -14.47 5.20 2.85
CA LYS A 86 -15.85 4.82 3.18
C LYS A 86 -15.97 4.38 4.64
N PHE A 87 -15.04 3.57 5.13
CA PHE A 87 -14.99 3.21 6.55
C PHE A 87 -14.90 4.45 7.46
N LEU A 88 -14.01 5.39 7.16
CA LEU A 88 -13.88 6.64 7.93
C LEU A 88 -15.15 7.48 7.87
N TYR A 89 -15.83 7.53 6.71
CA TYR A 89 -17.10 8.22 6.55
C TYR A 89 -18.21 7.59 7.41
N GLU A 90 -18.40 6.27 7.32
CA GLU A 90 -19.41 5.53 8.06
C GLU A 90 -19.21 5.57 9.58
N LYS A 91 -17.95 5.62 10.03
CA LYS A 91 -17.61 5.78 11.46
C LYS A 91 -17.64 7.24 11.92
N GLY A 92 -17.96 8.21 11.04
CA GLY A 92 -18.12 9.62 11.39
C GLY A 92 -16.82 10.39 11.60
N PHE A 93 -15.71 9.91 11.03
CA PHE A 93 -14.42 10.61 11.01
C PHE A 93 -14.24 11.47 9.77
N LEU A 94 -14.69 11.00 8.61
CA LEU A 94 -14.66 11.75 7.36
C LEU A 94 -16.06 12.33 7.08
N ALA A 95 -16.14 13.59 6.68
CA ALA A 95 -17.39 14.22 6.26
C ALA A 95 -17.25 14.72 4.83
N LEU A 96 -18.26 14.45 3.99
CA LEU A 96 -18.30 14.87 2.60
C LEU A 96 -19.41 15.90 2.38
N LYS A 97 -19.18 16.83 1.46
CA LYS A 97 -20.17 17.80 0.99
C LYS A 97 -21.26 17.11 0.16
N ASP A 98 -20.84 16.18 -0.71
CA ASP A 98 -21.72 15.33 -1.51
C ASP A 98 -21.31 13.86 -1.33
N PRO A 99 -22.00 13.08 -0.47
CA PRO A 99 -21.64 11.69 -0.22
C PRO A 99 -21.92 10.75 -1.39
N ALA A 100 -22.63 11.21 -2.44
CA ALA A 100 -22.83 10.42 -3.66
C ALA A 100 -21.58 10.38 -4.55
N LYS A 101 -20.50 11.10 -4.19
CA LYS A 101 -19.26 11.20 -4.97
C LYS A 101 -18.04 10.88 -4.11
N GLY A 102 -17.15 10.00 -4.59
CA GLY A 102 -15.84 9.75 -3.95
C GLY A 102 -15.85 8.76 -2.79
N LEU A 103 -16.84 7.85 -2.76
CA LEU A 103 -16.90 6.69 -1.87
C LEU A 103 -17.08 5.36 -2.63
N ASP A 104 -17.19 5.42 -3.96
CA ASP A 104 -17.29 4.27 -4.86
C ASP A 104 -15.96 3.53 -5.03
N ARG A 105 -14.84 4.25 -4.83
CA ARG A 105 -13.48 3.74 -4.73
C ARG A 105 -12.85 4.27 -3.46
N ASP A 106 -11.69 3.75 -3.05
CA ASP A 106 -10.93 4.32 -1.94
C ASP A 106 -10.18 5.61 -2.37
N GLU A 107 -10.90 6.50 -3.03
CA GLU A 107 -10.42 7.78 -3.51
C GLU A 107 -11.51 8.83 -3.31
N THR A 108 -11.19 9.86 -2.52
CA THR A 108 -12.08 11.00 -2.27
C THR A 108 -11.39 12.28 -2.74
N PRO A 109 -11.99 13.03 -3.69
CA PRO A 109 -11.46 14.33 -4.10
C PRO A 109 -11.45 15.31 -2.92
N ASN A 110 -10.32 16.00 -2.70
CA ASN A 110 -10.15 16.93 -1.58
C ASN A 110 -11.22 18.05 -1.56
N GLU A 111 -11.69 18.47 -2.72
CA GLU A 111 -12.74 19.46 -2.89
C GLU A 111 -14.10 19.01 -2.34
N ASN A 112 -14.34 17.70 -2.28
CA ASN A 112 -15.57 17.12 -1.75
C ASN A 112 -15.53 16.93 -0.22
N ILE A 113 -14.36 17.05 0.41
CA ILE A 113 -14.24 16.93 1.87
C ILE A 113 -14.84 18.18 2.55
N ASP A 114 -15.75 17.96 3.50
CA ASP A 114 -16.23 18.98 4.42
C ASP A 114 -15.26 19.12 5.59
N TRP A 115 -14.26 19.99 5.41
CA TRP A 115 -13.22 20.26 6.39
C TRP A 115 -13.72 20.83 7.72
N THR A 116 -14.94 21.37 7.75
CA THR A 116 -15.53 21.91 9.00
C THR A 116 -16.07 20.82 9.91
N LYS A 117 -16.33 19.63 9.37
CA LYS A 117 -16.89 18.47 10.10
C LYS A 117 -15.98 17.26 10.13
N THR A 118 -15.02 17.18 9.21
CA THR A 118 -14.04 16.09 9.13
C THR A 118 -13.11 16.12 10.33
N LYS A 119 -12.96 14.97 10.99
CA LYS A 119 -12.04 14.74 12.12
C LYS A 119 -10.77 14.03 11.68
N ALA A 120 -10.86 13.14 10.69
CA ALA A 120 -9.71 12.44 10.15
C ALA A 120 -9.90 12.11 8.66
N TYR A 121 -8.79 12.06 7.93
CA TYR A 121 -8.79 11.92 6.48
C TYR A 121 -7.50 11.26 5.99
N MET A 122 -7.54 10.73 4.77
CA MET A 122 -6.36 10.23 4.06
C MET A 122 -6.00 11.19 2.93
N LYS A 123 -4.70 11.46 2.74
CA LYS A 123 -4.23 12.28 1.62
C LYS A 123 -4.30 11.48 0.32
N SER A 124 -4.56 12.16 -0.80
CA SER A 124 -4.48 11.53 -2.13
C SER A 124 -3.06 11.01 -2.39
N GLY A 125 -2.95 9.86 -3.06
CA GLY A 125 -1.68 9.18 -3.32
C GLY A 125 -1.01 8.54 -2.10
N ARG A 126 -1.73 8.40 -0.98
CA ARG A 126 -1.26 7.70 0.21
C ARG A 126 -2.22 6.60 0.63
N GLY A 127 -1.64 5.47 1.07
CA GLY A 127 -2.38 4.29 1.49
C GLY A 127 -2.36 4.03 3.00
N TYR A 128 -1.21 4.15 3.68
CA TYR A 128 -1.04 3.52 4.99
C TYR A 128 -1.15 4.46 6.20
N ASP A 129 -1.50 5.72 5.99
CA ASP A 129 -1.55 6.74 7.03
C ASP A 129 -2.81 7.62 6.99
N ILE A 130 -3.33 7.94 8.18
CA ILE A 130 -4.52 8.74 8.41
C ILE A 130 -4.11 10.00 9.18
N PHE A 131 -4.54 11.16 8.70
CA PHE A 131 -4.27 12.47 9.28
C PHE A 131 -5.45 12.92 10.15
N VAL A 132 -5.16 13.58 11.26
CA VAL A 132 -6.17 14.14 12.17
C VAL A 132 -6.34 15.63 11.89
N ASN A 133 -7.58 16.07 11.76
CA ASN A 133 -7.95 17.46 11.52
C ASN A 133 -8.20 18.21 12.84
N ALA A 134 -7.17 18.26 13.69
CA ALA A 134 -7.18 19.00 14.95
C ALA A 134 -5.74 19.46 15.29
N PRO A 135 -5.54 20.50 16.09
CA PRO A 135 -4.20 20.93 16.50
C PRO A 135 -3.43 19.80 17.18
N GLU A 136 -2.22 19.51 16.69
CA GLU A 136 -1.37 18.44 17.22
C GLU A 136 -1.12 18.62 18.72
N GLY A 137 -1.27 17.54 19.49
CA GLY A 137 -1.10 17.54 20.94
C GLY A 137 -2.30 18.06 21.75
N SER A 138 -3.35 18.60 21.11
CA SER A 138 -4.60 18.95 21.82
C SER A 138 -5.33 17.71 22.35
N SER A 139 -6.19 17.89 23.36
CA SER A 139 -7.04 16.80 23.87
C SER A 139 -7.94 16.22 22.79
N GLU A 140 -8.44 17.05 21.88
CA GLU A 140 -9.24 16.62 20.73
C GLU A 140 -8.43 15.72 19.79
N TYR A 141 -7.22 16.12 19.43
CA TYR A 141 -6.31 15.33 18.60
C TYR A 141 -6.05 13.93 19.19
N ILE A 142 -5.73 13.86 20.50
CA ILE A 142 -5.48 12.59 21.19
C ILE A 142 -6.75 11.72 21.24
N ASN A 143 -7.92 12.32 21.47
CA ASN A 143 -9.18 11.61 21.50
C ASN A 143 -9.54 11.03 20.13
N ILE A 144 -9.36 11.79 19.05
CA ILE A 144 -9.57 11.31 17.68
C ILE A 144 -8.65 10.14 17.37
N GLN A 145 -7.34 10.22 17.72
CA GLN A 145 -6.42 9.10 17.54
C GLN A 145 -6.86 7.84 18.30
N ASN A 146 -7.32 7.99 19.55
CA ASN A 146 -7.80 6.87 20.35
C ASN A 146 -9.02 6.20 19.75
N ASP A 147 -10.00 7.00 19.32
CA ASP A 147 -11.22 6.50 18.71
C ASP A 147 -10.94 5.85 17.36
N LEU A 148 -10.09 6.44 16.51
CA LEU A 148 -9.64 5.85 15.24
C LEU A 148 -9.03 4.47 15.45
N ILE A 149 -8.03 4.37 16.34
CA ILE A 149 -7.34 3.11 16.60
C ILE A 149 -8.32 2.05 17.13
N ARG A 150 -9.24 2.44 18.01
CA ARG A 150 -10.28 1.54 18.52
C ARG A 150 -11.18 1.03 17.41
N VAL A 151 -11.71 1.91 16.55
CA VAL A 151 -12.61 1.46 15.47
C VAL A 151 -11.87 0.63 14.42
N LEU A 152 -10.61 0.94 14.10
CA LEU A 152 -9.79 0.16 13.17
C LEU A 152 -9.58 -1.26 13.69
N ARG A 153 -9.22 -1.40 14.97
CA ARG A 153 -8.98 -2.71 15.61
C ARG A 153 -10.26 -3.51 15.91
N THR A 154 -11.43 -2.89 15.76
CA THR A 154 -12.73 -3.55 15.97
C THR A 154 -13.56 -3.56 14.69
N TRP A 155 -12.95 -3.24 13.56
CA TRP A 155 -13.59 -3.39 12.26
C TRP A 155 -13.74 -4.87 11.94
N VAL A 156 -14.93 -5.27 11.50
CA VAL A 156 -15.21 -6.58 10.94
C VAL A 156 -15.63 -6.40 9.49
N ASP A 157 -14.94 -7.08 8.58
CA ASP A 157 -15.47 -7.41 7.26
C ASP A 157 -16.45 -8.57 7.46
N GLU A 158 -17.75 -8.30 7.34
CA GLU A 158 -18.83 -9.24 7.58
C GLU A 158 -18.81 -10.43 6.60
N ASP A 159 -18.30 -10.24 5.38
CA ASP A 159 -18.25 -11.29 4.37
C ASP A 159 -17.10 -12.28 4.65
N ALA A 160 -16.04 -11.83 5.32
CA ALA A 160 -14.91 -12.67 5.74
C ALA A 160 -15.00 -13.13 7.19
N ASN A 161 -15.82 -12.46 8.01
CA ASN A 161 -15.79 -12.51 9.47
C ASN A 161 -14.36 -12.32 10.03
N MET A 162 -13.62 -11.34 9.49
CA MET A 162 -12.24 -11.02 9.85
C MET A 162 -12.06 -9.51 10.03
N CYS A 163 -11.04 -9.10 10.81
CA CYS A 163 -10.64 -7.70 10.90
C CYS A 163 -9.70 -7.36 9.73
N PRO A 164 -10.03 -6.38 8.86
CA PRO A 164 -9.17 -6.01 7.73
C PRO A 164 -7.86 -5.32 8.13
N VAL A 165 -7.70 -4.94 9.40
CA VAL A 165 -6.55 -4.20 9.91
C VAL A 165 -5.81 -5.07 10.92
N ALA A 166 -4.60 -5.52 10.57
CA ALA A 166 -3.73 -6.28 11.47
C ALA A 166 -3.08 -5.39 12.52
N ILE A 167 -2.64 -4.19 12.13
CA ILE A 167 -1.94 -3.25 13.02
C ILE A 167 -2.52 -1.85 12.84
N ALA A 168 -2.75 -1.16 13.96
CA ALA A 168 -3.06 0.28 13.99
C ALA A 168 -2.28 0.94 15.13
N LEU A 169 -1.46 1.93 14.82
CA LEU A 169 -0.56 2.62 15.75
C LEU A 169 -0.71 4.14 15.64
N ARG A 170 -0.41 4.86 16.72
CA ARG A 170 -0.20 6.31 16.62
C ARG A 170 1.15 6.57 15.95
N LYS A 171 1.30 7.73 15.31
CA LYS A 171 2.57 8.20 14.70
C LYS A 171 3.78 8.03 15.61
N LYS A 172 3.63 8.28 16.93
CA LYS A 172 4.72 8.14 17.92
C LYS A 172 5.22 6.70 18.12
N ASP A 173 4.37 5.71 17.84
CA ASP A 173 4.65 4.28 18.04
C ASP A 173 4.95 3.57 16.71
N ALA A 174 4.63 4.22 15.59
CA ALA A 174 4.86 3.72 14.24
C ALA A 174 6.33 3.66 13.73
N PRO A 175 7.37 4.24 14.39
CA PRO A 175 8.75 4.06 13.95
C PRO A 175 9.21 2.60 13.87
N LEU A 176 8.58 1.70 14.65
CA LEU A 176 8.78 0.24 14.54
C LEU A 176 8.51 -0.29 13.12
N LEU A 177 7.61 0.34 12.39
CA LEU A 177 7.20 -0.03 11.03
C LEU A 177 7.89 0.81 9.95
N GLY A 178 8.86 1.65 10.32
CA GLY A 178 9.51 2.57 9.40
C GLY A 178 8.72 3.86 9.11
N PHE A 179 7.58 4.08 9.77
CA PHE A 179 6.79 5.31 9.63
C PHE A 179 7.17 6.33 10.71
N TRP A 180 7.84 7.40 10.29
CA TRP A 180 8.28 8.49 11.16
C TRP A 180 8.43 9.81 10.38
N GLY A 181 8.62 10.91 11.09
CA GLY A 181 8.86 12.24 10.50
C GLY A 181 7.58 13.01 10.18
N GLU A 182 7.75 14.27 9.75
CA GLU A 182 6.66 15.24 9.57
C GLU A 182 5.69 14.89 8.44
N GLN A 183 6.14 14.06 7.50
CA GLN A 183 5.30 13.65 6.38
C GLN A 183 4.31 12.56 6.77
N CYS A 184 4.54 11.78 7.83
CA CYS A 184 3.67 10.68 8.22
C CYS A 184 2.35 11.18 8.84
N GLY A 185 1.26 10.47 8.54
CA GLY A 185 -0.02 10.65 9.21
C GLY A 185 0.03 10.34 10.70
N ASP A 186 -1.02 10.74 11.39
CA ASP A 186 -1.14 10.73 12.85
C ASP A 186 -1.53 9.35 13.39
N VAL A 187 -2.16 8.51 12.55
CA VAL A 187 -2.42 7.10 12.78
C VAL A 187 -1.94 6.32 11.56
N VAL A 188 -1.14 5.29 11.79
CA VAL A 188 -0.62 4.38 10.76
C VAL A 188 -1.32 3.04 10.90
N PHE A 189 -1.70 2.43 9.79
CA PHE A 189 -2.31 1.11 9.79
C PHE A 189 -1.65 0.18 8.78
N VAL A 190 -1.74 -1.13 9.05
CA VAL A 190 -1.32 -2.21 8.16
C VAL A 190 -2.51 -3.13 8.00
N ASN A 191 -2.81 -3.46 6.74
CA ASN A 191 -3.87 -4.39 6.40
C ASN A 191 -3.54 -5.80 6.93
N GLU A 192 -4.59 -6.58 7.21
CA GLU A 192 -4.48 -8.02 7.39
C GLU A 192 -4.10 -8.71 6.06
N ASP A 193 -3.48 -9.89 6.14
CA ASP A 193 -3.07 -10.63 4.94
C ASP A 193 -4.23 -10.82 3.95
N GLY A 194 -3.94 -10.59 2.66
CA GLY A 194 -4.91 -10.66 1.57
C GLY A 194 -5.83 -9.45 1.42
N TYR A 195 -5.79 -8.45 2.30
CA TYR A 195 -6.54 -7.20 2.15
C TYR A 195 -5.73 -6.10 1.47
N ALA A 196 -6.35 -5.43 0.50
CA ALA A 196 -5.87 -4.22 -0.18
C ALA A 196 -6.91 -3.10 -0.11
N HIS A 197 -6.50 -1.85 -0.36
CA HIS A 197 -7.37 -0.68 -0.33
C HIS A 197 -7.03 0.31 -1.45
#